data_AF-A0A317VZT2-F1
#
_entry.id   AF-A0A317VZT2-F1
#
_cell.length_a   1.000
_cell.length_b   1.000
_cell.length_c   1.000
_cell.angle_alpha   90.00
_cell.angle_beta   90.00
_cell.angle_gamma   90.00
#
_symmetry.space_group_name_H-M   'P 1'
#
loop_
_entity.id
_entity.type
_entity.pdbx_description
1 polymer ?
#
loop_
_entity_poly.entity_id
_entity_poly.type
_entity_poly.pdbx_seq_one_letter_code
_entity_poly.pdbx_strand_id
1 'polypeptide(L)'
;MRLRQVPVALGALALLLLACAHPRPAGFLYARSSPRDQVDFCADCLAYVRAVDAMFRRNGRAGNNRQFFKYALDTSCRGQLLLRGHCPKYRRSLLADPGRHLSLLDNPFETCTAIRAC
;
A
#
# COMPACT_ATOMS: atom_id res chain seq x y z
N MET A 1 -45.20 -48.11 9.05
CA MET A 1 -45.07 -46.86 8.27
C MET A 1 -43.93 -46.02 8.83
N ARG A 2 -43.15 -45.41 7.93
CA ARG A 2 -42.17 -44.31 8.11
C ARG A 2 -40.93 -44.55 8.99
N LEU A 3 -39.81 -44.81 8.32
CA LEU A 3 -38.47 -44.32 8.71
C LEU A 3 -37.55 -44.42 7.47
N ARG A 4 -37.64 -43.42 6.58
CA ARG A 4 -36.82 -43.32 5.36
C ARG A 4 -36.46 -41.85 5.10
N GLN A 5 -35.73 -41.21 6.01
CA GLN A 5 -35.19 -39.87 5.77
C GLN A 5 -33.76 -39.63 6.28
N VAL A 6 -33.06 -40.68 6.74
CA VAL A 6 -31.75 -40.51 7.40
C VAL A 6 -30.53 -40.37 6.46
N PRO A 7 -30.48 -40.85 5.19
CA PRO A 7 -29.18 -40.94 4.51
C PRO A 7 -28.70 -39.63 3.87
N VAL A 8 -29.58 -38.65 3.64
CA VAL A 8 -29.21 -37.41 2.90
C VAL A 8 -28.55 -36.37 3.81
N ALA A 9 -28.95 -36.30 5.09
CA ALA A 9 -28.40 -35.32 6.03
C ALA A 9 -26.93 -35.64 6.42
N LEU A 10 -26.56 -36.93 6.44
CA LEU A 10 -25.20 -37.36 6.79
C LEU A 10 -24.17 -37.07 5.69
N GLY A 11 -24.57 -37.12 4.41
CA GLY A 11 -23.67 -36.82 3.29
C GLY A 11 -23.27 -35.35 3.22
N ALA A 12 -24.21 -34.44 3.48
CA ALA A 12 -23.95 -33.00 3.45
C ALA A 12 -23.02 -32.54 4.61
N LEU A 13 -23.12 -33.18 5.77
CA LEU A 13 -22.28 -32.88 6.93
C LEU A 13 -20.81 -33.31 6.70
N ALA A 14 -20.60 -34.45 6.02
CA ALA A 14 -19.26 -34.96 5.72
C ALA A 14 -18.50 -34.06 4.71
N LEU A 15 -19.20 -33.52 3.71
CA LEU A 15 -18.64 -32.56 2.75
C LEU A 15 -18.27 -31.22 3.39
N LEU A 16 -19.06 -30.75 4.37
CA LEU A 16 -18.76 -29.53 5.12
C LEU A 16 -17.53 -29.68 6.02
N LEU A 17 -17.34 -30.85 6.64
CA LEU A 17 -16.18 -31.12 7.50
C LEU A 17 -14.87 -31.23 6.70
N LEU A 18 -14.91 -31.78 5.48
CA LEU A 18 -13.73 -31.83 4.58
C LEU A 18 -13.32 -30.45 4.05
N ALA A 19 -14.27 -29.52 3.87
CA ALA A 19 -14.00 -28.13 3.48
C ALA A 19 -13.34 -27.31 4.61
N CYS A 20 -13.61 -27.65 5.87
CA CYS A 20 -13.00 -27.01 7.04
C CYS A 20 -11.65 -27.62 7.44
N ALA A 21 -11.36 -28.86 7.00
CA ALA A 21 -10.14 -29.60 7.34
C ALA A 21 -8.94 -29.32 6.43
N HIS A 22 -9.07 -28.45 5.42
CA HIS A 22 -7.92 -27.94 4.70
C HIS A 22 -7.40 -26.70 5.43
N PRO A 23 -6.33 -26.81 6.25
CA PRO A 23 -5.61 -25.63 6.68
C PRO A 23 -5.11 -24.95 5.41
N ARG A 24 -5.79 -23.87 5.01
CA ARG A 24 -5.18 -22.86 4.13
C ARG A 24 -3.82 -22.57 4.77
N PRO A 25 -2.69 -22.72 4.06
CA PRO A 25 -1.42 -22.33 4.62
C PRO A 25 -1.51 -20.84 4.91
N ALA A 26 -1.73 -20.48 6.19
CA ALA A 26 -1.68 -19.13 6.72
C ALA A 26 -0.23 -18.59 6.73
N GLY A 27 0.65 -19.18 5.91
CA GLY A 27 2.08 -18.86 5.83
C GLY A 27 2.45 -17.85 4.74
N PHE A 28 1.50 -17.40 3.91
CA PHE A 28 1.84 -16.56 2.75
C PHE A 28 1.85 -15.04 3.00
N LEU A 29 1.51 -14.56 4.20
CA LEU A 29 1.36 -13.11 4.44
C LEU A 29 2.53 -12.44 5.17
N TYR A 30 3.55 -13.20 5.58
CA TYR A 30 4.81 -12.62 6.06
C TYR A 30 5.89 -12.83 4.99
N ALA A 31 5.68 -12.26 3.81
CA ALA A 31 6.79 -11.98 2.91
C ALA A 31 7.72 -11.00 3.63
N ARG A 32 8.72 -11.54 4.33
CA ARG A 32 9.78 -10.75 4.95
C ARG A 32 10.50 -10.03 3.82
N SER A 33 10.28 -8.73 3.69
CA SER A 33 10.97 -7.89 2.71
C SER A 33 12.46 -8.07 2.89
N SER A 34 13.16 -8.38 1.79
CA SER A 34 14.61 -8.51 1.85
C SER A 34 15.24 -7.13 2.13
N PRO A 35 16.48 -7.08 2.66
CA PRO A 35 17.19 -5.82 2.82
C PRO A 35 17.29 -5.01 1.51
N ARG A 36 17.41 -5.69 0.36
CA ARG A 36 17.40 -5.04 -0.95
C ARG A 36 16.06 -4.41 -1.27
N ASP A 37 14.96 -5.12 -1.02
CA ASP A 37 13.61 -4.59 -1.26
C ASP A 37 13.36 -3.33 -0.41
N GLN A 38 13.89 -3.29 0.82
CA GLN A 38 13.78 -2.12 1.69
C GLN A 38 14.60 -0.94 1.18
N VAL A 39 15.82 -1.19 0.69
CA VAL A 39 16.67 -0.15 0.07
C VAL A 39 16.01 0.39 -1.19
N ASP A 40 15.51 -0.47 -2.05
CA ASP A 40 14.80 -0.08 -3.28
C ASP A 40 13.53 0.70 -2.96
N PHE A 41 12.77 0.28 -1.94
CA PHE A 41 11.58 1.00 -1.49
C PHE A 41 11.91 2.39 -0.91
N CYS A 42 13.02 2.54 -0.20
CA CYS A 42 13.46 3.85 0.28
C CYS A 42 13.93 4.74 -0.89
N ALA A 43 14.74 4.21 -1.81
CA ALA A 43 15.23 4.94 -2.98
C ALA A 43 14.08 5.41 -3.89
N ASP A 44 13.10 4.53 -4.15
CA ASP A 44 11.90 4.84 -4.92
C ASP A 44 11.06 5.94 -4.24
N CYS A 45 10.96 5.93 -2.91
CA CYS A 45 10.30 7.01 -2.17
C CYS A 45 11.03 8.36 -2.35
N LEU A 46 12.36 8.38 -2.20
CA LEU A 46 13.14 9.60 -2.35
C LEU A 46 12.98 10.20 -3.74
N ALA A 47 13.00 9.37 -4.78
CA ALA A 47 12.76 9.80 -6.16
C ALA A 47 11.34 10.36 -6.34
N TYR A 48 10.34 9.68 -5.77
CA TYR A 48 8.94 10.11 -5.81
C TYR A 48 8.71 11.46 -5.14
N VAL A 49 9.22 11.65 -3.91
CA VAL A 49 9.09 12.91 -3.16
C VAL A 49 9.80 14.06 -3.87
N ARG A 50 10.99 13.83 -4.43
CA ARG A 50 11.70 14.84 -5.25
C ARG A 50 10.91 15.27 -6.49
N ALA A 51 10.21 14.34 -7.13
CA ALA A 51 9.36 14.65 -8.28
C ALA A 51 8.16 15.53 -7.87
N VAL A 52 7.56 15.23 -6.72
CA VAL A 52 6.47 16.04 -6.14
C VAL A 52 6.96 17.44 -5.79
N ASP A 53 8.07 17.56 -5.06
CA ASP A 53 8.69 18.86 -4.72
C ASP A 53 9.05 19.66 -5.98
N ALA A 54 9.57 19.02 -7.03
CA ALA A 54 9.85 19.70 -8.29
C ALA A 54 8.58 20.32 -8.92
N MET A 55 7.40 19.70 -8.77
CA MET A 55 6.14 20.30 -9.21
C MET A 55 5.77 21.54 -8.39
N PHE A 56 6.00 21.53 -7.08
CA PHE A 56 5.80 22.70 -6.22
C PHE A 56 6.74 23.84 -6.60
N ARG A 57 8.03 23.55 -6.82
CA ARG A 57 9.00 24.56 -7.24
C ARG A 57 8.64 25.20 -8.58
N ARG A 58 8.09 24.44 -9.53
CA ARG A 58 7.66 24.96 -10.85
C ARG A 58 6.39 25.81 -10.78
N ASN A 59 5.45 25.48 -9.89
CA ASN A 59 4.19 26.21 -9.73
C ASN A 59 4.26 27.29 -8.64
N GLY A 60 5.40 27.99 -8.53
CA GLY A 60 5.54 29.15 -7.64
C GLY A 60 5.42 28.84 -6.15
N ARG A 61 5.72 27.60 -5.73
CA ARG A 61 5.50 27.09 -4.36
C ARG A 61 4.06 27.36 -3.92
N ALA A 62 3.12 26.57 -4.44
CA ALA A 62 1.72 26.52 -3.98
C ALA A 62 1.62 26.09 -2.50
N GLY A 63 2.18 26.90 -1.61
CA GLY A 63 2.49 26.60 -0.23
C GLY A 63 1.20 26.31 0.53
N ASN A 64 1.24 25.21 1.28
CA ASN A 64 0.08 24.69 2.03
C ASN A 64 -1.16 24.34 1.19
N ASN A 65 -1.09 24.32 -0.15
CA ASN A 65 -2.21 23.90 -0.98
C ASN A 65 -2.35 22.37 -0.98
N ARG A 66 -3.22 21.85 -0.10
CA ARG A 66 -3.51 20.41 0.04
C ARG A 66 -4.06 19.79 -1.24
N GLN A 67 -4.85 20.54 -2.03
CA GLN A 67 -5.38 20.02 -3.29
C GLN A 67 -4.27 19.84 -4.31
N PHE A 68 -3.37 20.83 -4.41
CA PHE A 68 -2.20 20.74 -5.28
C PHE A 68 -1.25 19.63 -4.81
N PHE A 69 -1.08 19.43 -3.50
CA PHE A 69 -0.31 18.30 -2.97
C PHE A 69 -0.87 16.96 -3.42
N LYS A 70 -2.17 16.72 -3.25
CA LYS A 70 -2.82 15.51 -3.74
C LYS A 70 -2.64 15.34 -5.26
N TYR A 71 -2.83 16.41 -6.04
CA TYR A 71 -2.62 16.38 -7.48
C TYR A 71 -1.18 16.03 -7.87
N ALA A 72 -0.18 16.60 -7.18
CA ALA A 72 1.23 16.33 -7.45
C ALA A 72 1.61 14.88 -7.10
N LEU A 73 1.06 14.33 -6.01
CA LEU A 73 1.19 12.92 -5.66
C LEU A 73 0.56 12.01 -6.73
N ASP A 74 -0.66 12.30 -7.15
CA ASP A 74 -1.39 11.55 -8.19
C ASP A 74 -0.57 11.54 -9.50
N THR A 75 -0.10 12.72 -9.92
CA THR A 75 0.65 12.90 -11.18
C THR A 75 2.02 12.24 -11.18
N SER A 76 2.71 12.27 -10.04
CA SER A 76 4.03 11.66 -9.90
C SER A 76 3.97 10.12 -9.85
N CYS A 77 2.80 9.54 -9.60
CA CYS A 77 2.60 8.10 -9.48
C CYS A 77 2.43 7.45 -10.85
N ARG A 78 3.57 7.17 -11.53
CA ARG A 78 3.60 6.65 -12.91
C ARG A 78 4.83 5.77 -13.16
N GLY A 79 4.84 5.11 -14.32
CA GLY A 79 5.98 4.30 -14.77
C GLY A 79 6.32 3.16 -13.82
N GLN A 80 7.60 2.90 -13.58
CA GLN A 80 8.07 1.79 -12.75
C GLN A 80 7.56 1.87 -11.29
N LEU A 81 7.42 3.07 -10.73
CA LEU A 81 6.90 3.25 -9.37
C LEU A 81 5.44 2.78 -9.22
N LEU A 82 4.65 2.94 -10.29
CA LEU A 82 3.28 2.45 -10.36
C LEU A 82 3.26 0.94 -10.58
N LEU A 83 4.06 0.43 -11.52
CA LEU A 83 4.13 -1.00 -11.84
C LEU A 83 4.59 -1.85 -10.66
N ARG A 84 5.54 -1.36 -9.85
CA ARG A 84 6.01 -2.01 -8.60
C ARG A 84 5.00 -1.89 -7.45
N GLY A 85 3.93 -1.11 -7.61
CA GLY A 85 2.96 -0.86 -6.54
C GLY A 85 3.52 -0.02 -5.37
N HIS A 86 4.65 0.65 -5.57
CA HIS A 86 5.31 1.48 -4.57
C HIS A 86 4.59 2.83 -4.41
N CYS A 87 4.34 3.56 -5.50
CA CYS A 87 3.72 4.89 -5.40
C CYS A 87 2.30 4.89 -4.81
N PRO A 88 1.41 3.89 -5.03
CA PRO A 88 0.11 3.86 -4.35
C PRO A 88 0.24 3.66 -2.84
N LYS A 89 1.33 3.04 -2.35
CA LYS A 89 1.63 2.96 -0.92
C LYS A 89 2.09 4.31 -0.38
N TYR A 90 3.10 4.93 -1.01
CA TYR A 90 3.59 6.25 -0.59
C TYR A 90 2.48 7.29 -0.59
N ARG A 91 1.70 7.36 -1.66
CA ARG A 91 0.57 8.26 -1.81
C ARG A 91 -0.43 8.13 -0.66
N ARG A 92 -0.85 6.90 -0.32
CA ARG A 92 -1.77 6.66 0.79
C ARG A 92 -1.20 7.15 2.11
N SER A 93 0.06 6.84 2.39
CA SER A 93 0.72 7.28 3.62
C SER A 93 0.89 8.80 3.69
N LEU A 94 1.31 9.45 2.60
CA LEU A 94 1.48 10.90 2.54
C LEU A 94 0.16 11.67 2.64
N LEU A 95 -0.94 11.07 2.18
CA LEU A 95 -2.28 11.65 2.32
C LEU A 95 -2.94 11.37 3.67
N ALA A 96 -2.33 10.55 4.54
CA ALA A 96 -2.87 10.30 5.88
C ALA A 96 -2.75 11.55 6.77
N ASP A 97 -1.66 12.31 6.63
CA ASP A 97 -1.47 13.62 7.26
C ASP A 97 -0.84 14.61 6.26
N PRO A 98 -1.66 15.15 5.34
CA PRO A 98 -1.14 15.98 4.27
C PRO A 98 -0.57 17.31 4.77
N GLY A 99 -0.99 17.81 5.93
CA GLY A 99 -0.44 19.04 6.50
C GLY A 99 1.01 18.84 6.92
N ARG A 100 1.28 17.80 7.70
CA ARG A 100 2.61 17.44 8.16
C ARG A 100 3.56 17.08 7.01
N HIS A 101 3.10 16.26 6.07
CA HIS A 101 3.98 15.79 4.99
C HIS A 101 4.28 16.86 3.95
N LEU A 102 3.33 17.77 3.71
CA LEU A 102 3.55 18.92 2.84
C LEU A 102 4.63 19.86 3.40
N SER A 103 4.69 20.04 4.73
CA SER A 103 5.74 20.85 5.37
C SER A 103 7.13 20.21 5.37
N LEU A 104 7.24 18.92 5.01
CA LEU A 104 8.52 18.20 4.96
C LEU A 104 9.02 17.97 3.52
N LEU A 105 8.27 18.43 2.51
CA LEU A 105 8.54 18.13 1.10
C LEU A 105 9.95 18.55 0.62
N ASP A 106 10.47 19.63 1.18
CA ASP A 106 11.82 20.14 0.93
C ASP A 106 12.92 19.27 1.54
N ASN A 107 12.54 18.34 2.44
CA ASN A 107 13.42 17.34 3.03
C ASN A 107 12.95 15.91 2.68
N PRO A 108 13.31 15.39 1.48
CA PRO A 108 12.79 14.11 0.99
C PRO A 108 13.09 12.92 1.90
N PHE A 109 14.25 12.93 2.56
CA PHE A 109 14.64 11.85 3.46
C PHE A 109 13.73 11.81 4.69
N GLU A 110 13.54 12.95 5.37
CA GLU A 110 12.62 13.05 6.50
C GLU A 110 11.18 12.71 6.12
N THR A 111 10.71 13.15 4.94
CA THR A 111 9.39 12.77 4.43
C THR A 111 9.23 11.26 4.28
N CYS A 112 10.23 10.59 3.68
CA CYS A 112 10.20 9.14 3.48
C CYS A 112 10.31 8.35 4.78
N THR A 113 11.09 8.83 5.76
CA THR A 113 11.14 8.25 7.11
C THR A 113 9.81 8.43 7.84
N ALA A 114 9.15 9.58 7.71
CA ALA A 114 7.88 9.85 8.37
C ALA A 114 6.75 8.89 7.94
N ILE A 115 6.83 8.35 6.72
CA ILE A 115 5.89 7.35 6.19
C ILE A 115 6.40 5.90 6.28
N ARG A 116 7.53 5.67 6.95
CA ARG A 116 8.20 4.36 7.09
C ARG A 116 8.57 3.72 5.75
N ALA A 117 8.91 4.54 4.75
CA ALA A 117 9.48 4.08 3.49
C ALA A 117 11.01 3.98 3.57
N CYS A 118 11.59 4.82 4.42
CA CYS A 118 12.87 4.68 5.07
C CYS A 118 12.61 4.69 6.60
#